data_AF-A0A3A5HFI6-F1
#
_entry.id   AF-A0A3A5HFI6-F1
#
_cell.length_a   1.000
_cell.length_b   1.000
_cell.length_c   1.000
_cell.angle_alpha   90.00
_cell.angle_beta   90.00
_cell.angle_gamma   90.00
#
_symmetry.space_group_name_H-M   'P 1'
#
loop_
_entity.id
_entity.type
_entity.pdbx_description
1 polymer ?
#
loop_
_entity_poly.entity_id
_entity_poly.type
_entity_poly.pdbx_seq_one_letter_code
_entity_poly.pdbx_strand_id
1 'polypeptide(L)'
;MIYNIPLLCTIIAILACLYASYSDIKEGVISNKLTFPLIGLGLLLNGIFSILTGFYIFIIYGVIFTAFIFGLGYLFWRLGAWAGGDVKLFTALAALLPFQPFIVNYTMFGFNLPLVATYPFPLTVIVNSILSTLPFLLLFVFYIGYREKPQVLQELISPLKDYKETLLRTLIITSAATLSLLLLPFIPFQFILLSLIIILVLVLVISKLPDYVKATVIILTMAYALYDNWELTLTGIIILFLVLTLIGIIKKLLTSVNKEALQDDLKIKGLKEGMISAYSLYEREGEYYFDEEGVLSKIKSSAKKGDLTGMSMPEGKLIIGTLAAGLTPDNIKLLMKLRDEGKIEDSFRVKRGVPFAPAILIGLLISLILGDLAFIVLRLIQSFT
;
A
#
# COMPACT_ATOMS: atom_id res chain seq x y z
N MET A 1 13.24 37.00 -4.23
CA MET A 1 12.89 36.12 -5.37
C MET A 1 13.26 34.65 -5.14
N ILE A 2 14.48 34.33 -4.68
CA ILE A 2 14.95 32.94 -4.49
C ILE A 2 14.08 32.13 -3.50
N TYR A 3 13.62 32.75 -2.41
CA TYR A 3 12.74 32.12 -1.41
C TYR A 3 11.33 31.77 -1.93
N ASN A 4 10.93 32.24 -3.11
CA ASN A 4 9.57 32.04 -3.63
C ASN A 4 9.46 30.80 -4.55
N ILE A 5 10.57 30.20 -4.99
CA ILE A 5 10.52 29.05 -5.91
C ILE A 5 9.91 27.81 -5.25
N PRO A 6 10.28 27.42 -4.00
CA PRO A 6 9.63 26.30 -3.32
C PRO A 6 8.13 26.53 -3.10
N LEU A 7 7.74 27.78 -2.79
CA LEU A 7 6.35 28.18 -2.65
C LEU A 7 5.60 28.06 -3.98
N LEU A 8 6.18 28.54 -5.08
CA LEU A 8 5.63 28.42 -6.42
C LEU A 8 5.44 26.96 -6.82
N CYS A 9 6.45 26.11 -6.61
CA CYS A 9 6.37 24.68 -6.87
C CYS A 9 5.22 24.03 -6.07
N THR A 10 5.01 24.48 -4.84
CA THR A 10 3.95 23.96 -3.98
C THR A 10 2.57 24.39 -4.46
N ILE A 11 2.39 25.65 -4.85
CA ILE A 11 1.13 26.14 -5.43
C ILE A 11 0.81 25.36 -6.71
N ILE A 12 1.81 25.18 -7.59
CA ILE A 12 1.66 24.40 -8.82
C ILE A 12 1.28 22.95 -8.50
N ALA A 13 1.93 22.32 -7.50
CA ALA A 13 1.61 20.96 -7.07
C ALA A 13 0.16 20.84 -6.56
N ILE A 14 -0.31 21.77 -5.74
CA ILE A 14 -1.69 21.77 -5.23
C ILE A 14 -2.69 21.94 -6.38
N LEU A 15 -2.47 22.90 -7.28
CA LEU A 15 -3.34 23.14 -8.43
C LEU A 15 -3.36 21.93 -9.39
N ALA A 16 -2.20 21.31 -9.62
CA ALA A 16 -2.09 20.10 -10.42
C ALA A 16 -2.87 18.94 -9.80
N CYS A 17 -2.76 18.73 -8.48
CA CYS A 17 -3.51 17.70 -7.76
C CYS A 17 -5.01 17.99 -7.74
N LEU A 18 -5.45 19.25 -7.63
CA LEU A 18 -6.86 19.63 -7.72
C LEU A 18 -7.43 19.30 -9.11
N TYR A 19 -6.72 19.69 -10.16
CA TYR A 19 -7.15 19.39 -11.53
C TYR A 19 -7.11 17.89 -11.82
N ALA A 20 -6.07 17.18 -11.36
CA ALA A 20 -5.98 15.73 -11.49
C ALA A 20 -7.12 15.03 -10.73
N SER A 21 -7.44 15.46 -9.51
CA SER A 21 -8.56 14.95 -8.73
C SER A 21 -9.89 15.17 -9.45
N TYR A 22 -10.11 16.33 -10.06
CA TYR A 22 -11.32 16.61 -10.85
C TYR A 22 -11.41 15.70 -12.08
N SER A 23 -10.32 15.59 -12.85
CA SER A 23 -10.22 14.75 -14.04
C SER A 23 -10.42 13.27 -13.72
N ASP A 24 -9.84 12.79 -12.62
CA ASP A 24 -9.93 11.39 -12.18
C ASP A 24 -11.35 11.03 -11.73
N ILE A 25 -12.05 11.92 -11.01
CA ILE A 25 -13.44 11.69 -10.61
C ILE A 25 -14.39 11.69 -11.81
N LYS A 26 -14.18 12.61 -12.77
CA LYS A 26 -15.12 12.81 -13.89
C LYS A 26 -14.87 11.88 -15.07
N GLU A 27 -13.61 11.69 -15.42
CA GLU A 27 -13.18 10.99 -16.63
C GLU A 27 -12.44 9.68 -16.33
N GLY A 28 -12.06 9.43 -15.07
CA GLY A 28 -11.31 8.23 -14.67
C GLY A 28 -9.87 8.19 -15.21
N VAL A 29 -9.37 9.30 -15.75
CA VAL A 29 -8.07 9.37 -16.43
C VAL A 29 -7.34 10.66 -16.04
N ILE A 30 -6.04 10.53 -15.77
CA ILE A 30 -5.12 11.65 -15.56
C ILE A 30 -4.34 11.88 -16.86
N SER A 31 -4.53 13.06 -17.46
CA SER A 31 -3.96 13.38 -18.77
C SER A 31 -2.43 13.44 -18.76
N ASN A 32 -1.81 12.83 -19.79
CA ASN A 32 -0.38 12.97 -20.08
C ASN A 32 0.03 14.44 -20.33
N LYS A 33 -0.91 15.26 -20.84
CA LYS A 33 -0.69 16.69 -21.08
C LYS A 33 -0.52 17.49 -19.79
N LEU A 34 -0.98 16.96 -18.66
CA LEU A 34 -0.75 17.53 -17.34
C LEU A 34 0.58 17.05 -16.77
N THR A 35 0.78 15.73 -16.72
CA THR A 35 1.85 15.12 -15.92
C THR A 35 3.25 15.30 -16.52
N PHE A 36 3.46 15.07 -17.82
CA PHE A 36 4.79 15.20 -18.42
C PHE A 36 5.33 16.63 -18.38
N PRO A 37 4.56 17.68 -18.71
CA PRO A 37 5.02 19.05 -18.56
C PRO A 37 5.34 19.41 -17.12
N LEU A 38 4.57 18.91 -16.14
CA LEU A 38 4.85 19.16 -14.71
C LEU A 38 6.16 18.53 -14.24
N ILE A 39 6.50 17.32 -14.71
CA ILE A 39 7.79 16.68 -14.40
C ILE A 39 8.93 17.56 -14.92
N GLY A 40 8.87 17.97 -16.19
CA GLY A 40 9.89 18.83 -16.79
C GLY A 40 10.00 20.18 -16.10
N LEU A 41 8.86 20.81 -15.80
CA LEU A 41 8.78 22.09 -15.10
C LEU A 41 9.32 21.99 -13.67
N GLY A 42 9.01 20.92 -12.94
CA GLY A 42 9.53 20.69 -11.58
C GLY A 42 11.04 20.56 -11.54
N LEU A 43 11.62 19.75 -12.43
CA LEU A 43 13.07 19.61 -12.54
C LEU A 43 13.74 20.94 -12.94
N LEU A 44 13.13 21.69 -13.86
CA LEU A 44 13.63 22.98 -14.30
C LEU A 44 13.62 24.01 -13.14
N LEU A 45 12.49 24.16 -12.44
CA LEU A 45 12.36 25.11 -11.34
C LEU A 45 13.31 24.78 -10.18
N ASN A 46 13.43 23.49 -9.81
CA ASN A 46 14.37 23.07 -8.78
C ASN A 46 15.83 23.22 -9.25
N GLY A 47 16.11 23.03 -10.53
CA GLY A 47 17.42 23.32 -11.12
C GLY A 47 17.80 24.80 -11.03
N ILE A 48 16.88 25.69 -11.41
CA ILE A 48 17.07 27.15 -11.24
C ILE A 48 17.28 27.48 -9.76
N PHE A 49 16.46 26.95 -8.86
CA PHE A 49 16.60 27.17 -7.42
C PHE A 49 17.96 26.72 -6.88
N SER A 50 18.45 25.56 -7.32
CA SER A 50 19.75 25.02 -6.92
C SER A 50 20.92 25.89 -7.42
N ILE A 51 20.86 26.38 -8.66
CA ILE A 51 21.88 27.28 -9.21
C ILE A 51 21.88 28.61 -8.46
N LEU A 52 20.70 29.19 -8.21
CA LEU A 52 20.56 30.47 -7.51
C LEU A 52 21.01 30.42 -6.04
N THR A 53 20.90 29.27 -5.40
CA THR A 53 21.32 29.07 -4.00
C THR A 53 22.79 28.61 -3.88
N GLY A 54 23.45 28.27 -4.98
CA GLY A 54 24.81 27.75 -5.01
C GLY A 54 24.95 26.28 -4.57
N PHE A 55 23.85 25.62 -4.20
CA PHE A 55 23.83 24.22 -3.75
C PHE A 55 23.50 23.28 -4.90
N TYR A 56 24.47 23.04 -5.79
CA TYR A 56 24.32 22.16 -6.96
C TYR A 56 23.91 20.72 -6.63
N ILE A 57 24.18 20.27 -5.40
CA ILE A 57 23.77 18.95 -4.92
C ILE A 57 22.25 18.74 -4.96
N PHE A 58 21.45 19.81 -4.88
CA PHE A 58 20.00 19.72 -4.94
C PHE A 58 19.47 19.28 -6.31
N ILE A 59 20.18 19.58 -7.41
CA ILE A 59 19.83 19.04 -8.74
C ILE A 59 19.98 17.52 -8.74
N ILE A 60 21.10 17.02 -8.20
CA ILE A 60 21.40 15.59 -8.17
C ILE A 60 20.35 14.87 -7.33
N TYR A 61 20.07 15.34 -6.10
CA TYR A 61 19.05 14.75 -5.25
C TYR A 61 17.64 14.85 -5.85
N GLY A 62 17.28 15.97 -6.49
CA GLY A 62 16.00 16.13 -7.17
C GLY A 62 15.77 15.10 -8.27
N VAL A 63 16.79 14.88 -9.11
CA VAL A 63 16.75 13.85 -10.16
C VAL A 63 16.71 12.44 -9.55
N ILE A 64 17.53 12.16 -8.53
CA ILE A 64 17.54 10.85 -7.86
C ILE A 64 16.18 10.55 -7.24
N PHE A 65 15.58 11.49 -6.50
CA PHE A 65 14.27 11.27 -5.87
C PHE A 65 13.17 11.12 -6.91
N THR A 66 13.18 11.91 -7.98
CA THR A 66 12.21 11.76 -9.07
C THR A 66 12.33 10.39 -9.75
N ALA A 67 13.55 9.96 -10.08
CA ALA A 67 13.79 8.66 -10.70
C ALA A 67 13.42 7.51 -9.76
N PHE A 68 13.75 7.64 -8.47
CA PHE A 68 13.39 6.66 -7.45
C PHE A 68 11.86 6.51 -7.30
N ILE A 69 11.12 7.63 -7.23
CA ILE A 69 9.66 7.61 -7.15
C ILE A 69 9.04 7.04 -8.43
N PHE A 70 9.58 7.37 -9.60
CA PHE A 70 9.13 6.77 -10.85
C PHE A 70 9.35 5.25 -10.86
N GLY A 71 10.53 4.77 -10.44
CA GLY A 71 10.84 3.35 -10.35
C GLY A 71 9.93 2.60 -9.39
N LEU A 72 9.68 3.18 -8.20
CA LEU A 72 8.75 2.64 -7.20
C LEU A 72 7.31 2.63 -7.71
N GLY A 73 6.87 3.72 -8.35
CA GLY A 73 5.54 3.79 -8.96
C GLY A 73 5.37 2.80 -10.11
N TYR A 74 6.38 2.63 -10.96
CA TYR A 74 6.39 1.63 -12.04
C TYR A 74 6.28 0.22 -11.49
N LEU A 75 6.98 -0.09 -10.38
CA LEU A 75 6.84 -1.37 -9.68
C LEU A 75 5.40 -1.59 -9.21
N PHE A 76 4.77 -0.60 -8.56
CA PHE A 76 3.39 -0.71 -8.11
C PHE A 76 2.38 -0.82 -9.25
N TRP A 77 2.63 -0.14 -10.38
CA TRP A 77 1.82 -0.29 -11.59
C TRP A 77 1.93 -1.70 -12.18
N ARG A 78 3.14 -2.26 -12.25
CA ARG A 78 3.36 -3.64 -12.72
C ARG A 78 2.72 -4.68 -11.80
N LEU A 79 2.66 -4.40 -10.51
CA LEU A 79 1.94 -5.22 -9.52
C LEU A 79 0.41 -5.03 -9.55
N GLY A 80 -0.10 -4.10 -10.38
CA GLY A 80 -1.53 -3.79 -10.49
C GLY A 80 -2.11 -3.04 -9.30
N ALA A 81 -1.26 -2.46 -8.44
CA ALA A 81 -1.68 -1.72 -7.25
C ALA A 81 -2.12 -0.28 -7.59
N TRP A 82 -1.48 0.37 -8.56
CA TRP A 82 -1.75 1.75 -8.97
C TRP A 82 -2.02 1.86 -10.47
N ALA A 83 -2.78 2.89 -10.86
CA ALA A 83 -2.98 3.22 -12.26
C ALA A 83 -1.76 4.01 -12.81
N GLY A 84 -1.55 3.93 -14.13
CA GLY A 84 -0.45 4.66 -14.77
C GLY A 84 -0.55 6.18 -14.62
N GLY A 85 -1.75 6.72 -14.39
CA GLY A 85 -1.97 8.13 -14.06
C GLY A 85 -1.36 8.51 -12.72
N ASP A 86 -1.62 7.72 -11.67
CA ASP A 86 -1.15 7.95 -10.30
C ASP A 86 0.38 7.97 -10.24
N VAL A 87 1.03 7.01 -10.93
CA VAL A 87 2.49 6.93 -11.03
C VAL A 87 3.08 8.21 -11.60
N LYS A 88 2.49 8.72 -12.69
CA LYS A 88 2.96 9.94 -13.34
C LYS A 88 2.71 11.17 -12.46
N LEU A 89 1.59 11.22 -11.74
CA LEU A 89 1.29 12.31 -10.81
C LEU A 89 2.28 12.32 -9.64
N PHE A 90 2.56 11.19 -9.01
CA PHE A 90 3.59 11.10 -7.96
C PHE A 90 4.98 11.47 -8.48
N THR A 91 5.32 11.06 -9.71
CA THR A 91 6.58 11.45 -10.35
C THR A 91 6.65 12.96 -10.56
N ALA A 92 5.56 13.59 -11.01
CA ALA A 92 5.46 15.04 -11.15
C ALA A 92 5.60 15.76 -9.81
N LEU A 93 4.96 15.25 -8.75
CA LEU A 93 5.11 15.77 -7.40
C LEU A 93 6.53 15.62 -6.87
N ALA A 94 7.20 14.50 -7.16
CA ALA A 94 8.60 14.29 -6.78
C ALA A 94 9.55 15.26 -7.49
N ALA A 95 9.27 15.58 -8.75
CA ALA A 95 10.01 16.57 -9.51
C ALA A 95 9.77 18.01 -9.02
N LEU A 96 8.54 18.34 -8.62
CA LEU A 96 8.18 19.66 -8.10
C LEU A 96 8.67 19.89 -6.66
N LEU A 97 8.50 18.88 -5.81
CA LEU A 97 8.74 18.94 -4.37
C LEU A 97 9.68 17.79 -3.92
N PRO A 98 10.95 17.80 -4.35
CA PRO A 98 11.91 16.78 -3.91
C PRO A 98 12.25 16.88 -2.41
N PHE A 99 12.07 18.06 -1.81
CA PHE A 99 12.33 18.35 -0.41
C PHE A 99 11.09 18.97 0.26
N GLN A 100 10.99 18.84 1.58
CA GLN A 100 9.88 19.42 2.35
C GLN A 100 9.87 20.94 2.18
N PRO A 101 8.78 21.54 1.67
CA PRO A 101 8.62 22.98 1.68
C PRO A 101 8.13 23.41 3.08
N PHE A 102 8.90 24.29 3.75
CA PHE A 102 8.53 24.85 5.06
C PHE A 102 7.65 26.09 4.88
N ILE A 103 6.38 25.89 4.51
CA ILE A 103 5.43 26.98 4.25
C ILE A 103 4.71 27.44 5.51
N VAL A 104 4.29 26.48 6.33
CA VAL A 104 3.58 26.72 7.60
C VAL A 104 4.41 26.09 8.69
N ASN A 105 4.71 26.84 9.75
CA ASN A 105 5.37 26.30 10.94
C ASN A 105 4.56 26.74 12.16
N TYR A 106 4.04 25.79 12.92
CA TYR A 106 3.27 26.07 14.13
C TYR A 106 3.46 24.98 15.16
N THR A 107 3.22 25.33 16.42
CA THR A 107 3.34 24.42 17.55
C THR A 107 1.96 23.94 17.99
N MET A 108 1.74 22.63 18.01
CA MET A 108 0.48 22.03 18.47
C MET A 108 0.80 20.87 19.41
N PHE A 109 0.14 20.81 20.57
CA PHE A 109 0.37 19.76 21.59
C PHE A 109 1.85 19.56 21.96
N GLY A 110 2.65 20.63 21.96
CA GLY A 110 4.09 20.56 22.27
C GLY A 110 4.98 20.07 21.11
N PHE A 111 4.41 19.77 19.94
CA PHE A 111 5.14 19.38 18.74
C PHE A 111 5.24 20.54 17.74
N ASN A 112 6.42 20.69 17.12
CA ASN A 112 6.61 21.58 15.96
C ASN A 112 6.14 20.86 14.69
N LEU A 113 5.11 21.41 14.05
CA LEU A 113 4.56 20.93 12.79
C LEU A 113 4.98 21.86 11.64
N PRO A 114 5.20 21.34 10.42
CA PRO A 114 5.07 19.94 9.99
C PRO A 114 6.20 19.06 10.49
N LEU A 115 5.87 17.82 10.86
CA LEU A 115 6.85 16.84 11.31
C LEU A 115 7.56 16.20 10.11
N VAL A 116 8.86 16.47 9.97
CA VAL A 116 9.66 15.99 8.85
C VAL A 116 10.15 14.56 9.10
N ALA A 117 9.92 13.67 8.15
CA ALA A 117 10.43 12.30 8.16
C ALA A 117 11.94 12.25 7.85
N THR A 118 12.58 11.12 8.16
CA THR A 118 13.99 10.89 7.81
C THR A 118 14.20 10.58 6.32
N TYR A 119 13.12 10.30 5.58
CA TYR A 119 13.13 10.01 4.15
C TYR A 119 12.61 11.19 3.32
N PRO A 120 12.85 11.20 1.99
CA PRO A 120 12.48 12.32 1.12
C PRO A 120 10.98 12.65 1.13
N PHE A 121 10.65 13.93 0.96
CA PHE A 121 9.27 14.43 0.98
C PHE A 121 8.29 13.71 0.04
N PRO A 122 8.68 13.30 -1.19
CA PRO A 122 7.77 12.57 -2.06
C PRO A 122 7.29 11.24 -1.47
N LEU A 123 8.10 10.58 -0.63
CA LEU A 123 7.68 9.40 0.11
C LEU A 123 6.68 9.75 1.22
N THR A 124 6.86 10.87 1.91
CA THR A 124 5.87 11.37 2.89
C THR A 124 4.52 11.59 2.20
N VAL A 125 4.51 12.18 1.00
CA VAL A 125 3.27 12.35 0.23
C VAL A 125 2.64 10.99 -0.08
N ILE A 126 3.39 10.01 -0.57
CA ILE A 126 2.88 8.65 -0.85
C ILE A 126 2.30 8.00 0.41
N VAL A 127 3.04 8.01 1.51
CA VAL A 127 2.62 7.41 2.79
C VAL A 127 1.32 8.07 3.27
N ASN A 128 1.27 9.40 3.27
CA ASN A 128 0.09 10.15 3.68
C ASN A 128 -1.10 9.92 2.73
N SER A 129 -0.87 9.81 1.42
CA SER A 129 -1.93 9.47 0.46
C SER A 129 -2.53 8.09 0.74
N ILE A 130 -1.69 7.07 0.96
CA ILE A 130 -2.16 5.72 1.32
C ILE A 130 -2.94 5.77 2.64
N LEU A 131 -2.39 6.37 3.69
CA LEU A 131 -3.04 6.46 4.99
C LEU A 131 -4.36 7.22 4.92
N SER A 132 -4.45 8.27 4.11
CA SER A 132 -5.67 9.07 3.90
C SER A 132 -6.79 8.29 3.20
N THR A 133 -6.48 7.23 2.44
CA THR A 133 -7.51 6.38 1.84
C THR A 133 -8.16 5.44 2.83
N LEU A 134 -7.49 5.06 3.92
CA LEU A 134 -7.99 4.04 4.84
C LEU A 134 -9.35 4.41 5.46
N PRO A 135 -9.59 5.64 5.96
CA PRO A 135 -10.90 6.03 6.47
C PRO A 135 -11.99 5.98 5.40
N PHE A 136 -11.69 6.43 4.18
CA PHE A 136 -12.65 6.40 3.07
C PHE A 136 -13.01 4.96 2.67
N LEU A 137 -12.01 4.10 2.49
CA LEU A 137 -12.21 2.68 2.18
C LEU A 137 -13.02 1.98 3.27
N LEU A 138 -12.72 2.27 4.53
CA LEU A 138 -13.45 1.71 5.66
C LEU A 138 -14.93 2.12 5.60
N LEU A 139 -15.24 3.41 5.44
CA LEU A 139 -16.62 3.89 5.31
C LEU A 139 -17.34 3.28 4.10
N PHE A 140 -16.67 3.19 2.95
CA PHE A 140 -17.21 2.60 1.73
C PHE A 140 -17.54 1.12 1.90
N VAL A 141 -16.62 0.35 2.49
CA VAL A 141 -16.82 -1.05 2.83
C VAL A 141 -17.97 -1.22 3.82
N PHE A 142 -18.07 -0.36 4.84
CA PHE A 142 -19.19 -0.40 5.76
C PHE A 142 -20.52 -0.12 5.06
N TYR A 143 -20.56 0.84 4.13
CA TYR A 143 -21.74 1.15 3.34
C TYR A 143 -22.20 -0.04 2.48
N ILE A 144 -21.30 -0.62 1.68
CA ILE A 144 -21.61 -1.79 0.85
C ILE A 144 -21.94 -3.00 1.71
N GLY A 145 -21.18 -3.19 2.77
CA GLY A 145 -21.36 -4.28 3.71
C GLY A 145 -22.73 -4.28 4.37
N TYR A 146 -23.23 -3.10 4.73
CA TYR A 146 -24.55 -2.96 5.36
C TYR A 146 -25.71 -3.07 4.36
N ARG A 147 -25.53 -2.57 3.12
CA ARG A 147 -26.63 -2.50 2.13
C ARG A 147 -26.70 -3.65 1.14
N GLU A 148 -25.55 -4.15 0.68
CA GLU A 148 -25.48 -5.05 -0.48
C GLU A 148 -24.88 -6.41 -0.11
N LYS A 149 -23.72 -6.42 0.57
CA LYS A 149 -22.91 -7.64 0.76
C LYS A 149 -22.49 -7.83 2.24
N PRO A 150 -23.35 -8.37 3.12
CA PRO A 150 -23.04 -8.52 4.56
C PRO A 150 -21.84 -9.44 4.85
N GLN A 151 -21.49 -10.33 3.91
CA GLN A 151 -20.31 -11.19 3.98
C GLN A 151 -19.01 -10.38 4.06
N VAL A 152 -18.96 -9.21 3.40
CA VAL A 152 -17.78 -8.32 3.40
C VAL A 152 -17.48 -7.79 4.81
N LEU A 153 -18.50 -7.47 5.60
CA LEU A 153 -18.32 -7.07 7.01
C LEU A 153 -17.83 -8.20 7.89
N GLN A 154 -18.35 -9.41 7.66
CA GLN A 154 -17.92 -10.59 8.40
C GLN A 154 -16.44 -10.89 8.15
N GLU A 155 -15.99 -10.67 6.91
CA GLU A 155 -14.58 -10.82 6.57
C GLU A 155 -13.71 -9.70 7.16
N LEU A 156 -14.15 -8.44 7.16
CA LEU A 156 -13.41 -7.34 7.78
C LEU A 156 -13.16 -7.57 9.28
N ILE A 157 -14.17 -8.12 9.98
CA ILE A 157 -14.13 -8.38 11.43
C ILE A 157 -13.52 -9.77 11.73
N SER A 158 -13.19 -10.58 10.72
CA SER A 158 -12.58 -11.91 10.94
C SER A 158 -11.35 -11.90 11.86
N PRO A 159 -10.42 -10.91 11.81
CA PRO A 159 -9.27 -10.89 12.72
C PRO A 159 -9.65 -10.74 14.20
N LEU A 160 -10.83 -10.15 14.49
CA LEU A 160 -11.38 -10.05 15.84
C LEU A 160 -12.06 -11.36 16.29
N LYS A 161 -12.66 -12.11 15.35
CA LYS A 161 -13.25 -13.43 15.63
C LYS A 161 -12.17 -14.49 15.86
N ASP A 162 -11.09 -14.44 15.08
CA ASP A 162 -9.94 -15.34 15.19
C ASP A 162 -8.94 -14.89 16.28
N TYR A 163 -9.45 -14.31 17.37
CA TYR A 163 -8.63 -13.75 18.45
C TYR A 163 -7.67 -14.77 19.06
N LYS A 164 -8.01 -16.07 19.04
CA LYS A 164 -7.17 -17.15 19.55
C LYS A 164 -5.87 -17.29 18.77
N GLU A 165 -5.94 -17.18 17.44
CA GLU A 165 -4.76 -17.25 16.58
C GLU A 165 -3.89 -16.01 16.75
N THR A 166 -4.52 -14.82 16.81
CA THR A 166 -3.82 -13.57 17.07
C THR A 166 -3.14 -13.58 18.44
N LEU A 167 -3.83 -14.06 19.48
CA LEU A 167 -3.29 -14.20 20.84
C LEU A 167 -2.11 -15.17 20.86
N LEU A 168 -2.21 -16.32 20.20
CA LEU A 168 -1.10 -17.27 20.10
C LEU A 168 0.13 -16.61 19.45
N ARG A 169 -0.05 -15.86 18.36
CA ARG A 169 1.04 -15.11 17.71
C ARG A 169 1.64 -14.06 18.63
N THR A 170 0.82 -13.31 19.36
CA THR A 170 1.27 -12.36 20.39
C THR A 170 2.15 -13.06 21.40
N LEU A 171 1.68 -14.18 21.98
CA LEU A 171 2.43 -14.93 23.00
C LEU A 171 3.74 -15.48 22.46
N ILE A 172 3.78 -15.97 21.21
CA ILE A 172 5.01 -16.42 20.55
C ILE A 172 6.01 -15.27 20.40
N ILE A 173 5.56 -14.10 19.94
CA ILE A 173 6.43 -12.93 19.75
C ILE A 173 6.94 -12.43 21.11
N THR A 174 6.09 -12.34 22.12
CA THR A 174 6.51 -11.98 23.49
C THR A 174 7.53 -12.97 24.02
N SER A 175 7.31 -14.27 23.86
CA SER A 175 8.23 -15.33 24.29
C SER A 175 9.58 -15.23 23.58
N ALA A 176 9.57 -14.99 22.26
CA ALA A 176 10.78 -14.76 21.47
C ALA A 176 11.55 -13.51 21.91
N ALA A 177 10.83 -12.42 22.23
CA ALA A 177 11.43 -11.20 22.75
C ALA A 177 12.09 -11.45 24.12
N THR A 178 11.40 -12.12 25.04
CA THR A 178 11.96 -12.49 26.35
C THR A 178 13.20 -13.37 26.21
N LEU A 179 13.15 -14.42 25.37
CA LEU A 179 14.32 -15.27 25.12
C LEU A 179 15.47 -14.49 24.48
N SER A 180 15.18 -13.57 23.56
CA SER A 180 16.20 -12.71 22.97
C SER A 180 16.90 -11.86 24.02
N LEU A 181 16.16 -11.34 25.01
CA LEU A 181 16.75 -10.58 26.13
C LEU A 181 17.63 -11.45 27.02
N LEU A 182 17.27 -12.72 27.23
CA LEU A 182 18.07 -13.68 27.99
C LEU A 182 19.35 -14.11 27.27
N LEU A 183 19.31 -14.19 25.93
CA LEU A 183 20.46 -14.62 25.11
C LEU A 183 21.46 -13.49 24.83
N LEU A 184 20.99 -12.24 24.74
CA LEU A 184 21.82 -11.09 24.35
C LEU A 184 23.08 -10.87 25.21
N PRO A 185 23.05 -11.07 26.55
CA PRO A 185 24.24 -10.91 27.39
C PRO A 185 25.40 -11.84 27.03
N PHE A 186 25.12 -12.99 26.40
CA PHE A 186 26.15 -13.95 25.99
C PHE A 186 26.77 -13.62 24.63
N ILE A 187 26.25 -12.61 23.92
CA ILE A 187 26.70 -12.22 22.59
C ILE A 187 27.58 -10.96 22.71
N PRO A 188 28.83 -10.99 22.20
CA PRO A 188 29.77 -9.88 22.37
C PRO A 188 29.38 -8.63 21.57
N PHE A 189 28.58 -8.76 20.51
CA PHE A 189 28.16 -7.66 19.65
C PHE A 189 26.69 -7.33 19.89
N GLN A 190 26.39 -6.25 20.63
CA GLN A 190 25.02 -5.86 20.97
C GLN A 190 24.55 -4.67 20.13
N PHE A 191 24.22 -4.92 18.87
CA PHE A 191 23.56 -3.92 18.00
C PHE A 191 22.05 -4.16 17.94
N ILE A 192 21.25 -3.10 17.88
CA ILE A 192 19.77 -3.17 17.81
C ILE A 192 19.29 -4.03 16.63
N LEU A 193 19.99 -3.98 15.50
CA LEU A 193 19.66 -4.83 14.34
C LEU A 193 19.83 -6.32 14.66
N LEU A 194 20.83 -6.68 15.47
CA LEU A 194 21.05 -8.06 15.85
C LEU A 194 19.94 -8.57 16.78
N SER A 195 19.46 -7.76 17.73
CA SER A 195 18.34 -8.16 18.59
C SER A 195 17.07 -8.39 17.77
N LEU A 196 16.79 -7.55 16.77
CA LEU A 196 15.67 -7.77 15.84
C LEU A 196 15.81 -9.06 15.04
N ILE A 197 17.01 -9.37 14.53
CA ILE A 197 17.27 -10.62 13.80
C ILE A 197 17.05 -11.83 14.72
N ILE A 198 17.56 -11.78 15.96
CA ILE A 198 17.40 -12.87 16.93
C ILE A 198 15.92 -13.10 17.24
N ILE A 199 15.16 -12.03 17.51
CA ILE A 199 13.72 -12.11 17.75
C ILE A 199 13.02 -12.76 16.55
N LEU A 200 13.30 -12.33 15.33
CA LEU A 200 12.69 -12.90 14.11
C LEU A 200 13.01 -14.39 13.96
N VAL A 201 14.27 -14.79 14.19
CA VAL A 201 14.68 -16.19 14.14
C VAL A 201 13.96 -17.01 15.22
N LEU A 202 13.90 -16.51 16.45
CA LEU A 202 13.20 -17.18 17.55
C LEU A 202 11.70 -17.32 17.28
N VAL A 203 11.05 -16.29 16.73
CA VAL A 203 9.64 -16.38 16.31
C VAL A 203 9.45 -17.51 15.30
N LEU A 204 10.33 -17.63 14.30
CA LEU A 204 10.25 -18.68 13.29
C LEU A 204 10.49 -20.07 13.88
N VAL A 205 11.46 -20.19 14.80
CA VAL A 205 11.77 -21.46 15.49
C VAL A 205 10.58 -21.88 16.35
N ILE A 206 10.11 -21.02 17.25
CA ILE A 206 9.01 -21.32 18.18
C ILE A 206 7.72 -21.66 17.41
N SER A 207 7.43 -20.92 16.33
CA SER A 207 6.24 -21.18 15.50
C SER A 207 6.23 -22.56 14.87
N LYS A 208 7.40 -23.16 14.60
CA LYS A 208 7.55 -24.48 13.97
C LYS A 208 7.66 -25.64 14.97
N LEU A 209 7.73 -25.37 16.28
CA LEU A 209 7.81 -26.43 17.28
C LEU A 209 6.50 -27.25 17.34
N PRO A 210 6.57 -28.54 17.71
CA PRO A 210 5.40 -29.34 18.04
C PRO A 210 4.56 -28.66 19.12
N ASP A 211 3.23 -28.78 19.07
CA ASP A 211 2.34 -27.97 19.91
C ASP A 211 2.58 -28.11 21.42
N TYR A 212 2.93 -29.32 21.88
CA TYR A 212 3.29 -29.55 23.27
C TYR A 212 4.55 -28.77 23.67
N VAL A 213 5.62 -28.87 22.87
CA VAL A 213 6.89 -28.18 23.13
C VAL A 213 6.73 -26.67 23.03
N LYS A 214 5.98 -26.20 22.03
CA LYS A 214 5.64 -24.78 21.84
C LYS A 214 4.93 -24.21 23.05
N ALA A 215 3.92 -24.92 23.57
CA ALA A 215 3.20 -24.51 24.77
C ALA A 215 4.12 -24.47 26.00
N THR A 216 4.98 -25.48 26.20
CA THR A 216 5.94 -25.50 27.31
C THR A 216 6.89 -24.31 27.25
N VAL A 217 7.47 -24.02 26.08
CA VAL A 217 8.37 -22.86 25.89
C VAL A 217 7.65 -21.57 26.25
N ILE A 218 6.46 -21.34 25.68
CA ILE A 218 5.67 -20.12 25.93
C ILE A 218 5.36 -19.97 27.42
N ILE A 219 4.94 -21.05 28.10
CA ILE A 219 4.61 -21.01 29.53
C ILE A 219 5.83 -20.64 30.38
N LEU A 220 6.98 -21.29 30.13
CA LEU A 220 8.20 -21.04 30.89
C LEU A 220 8.71 -19.60 30.69
N THR A 221 8.75 -19.14 29.44
CA THR A 221 9.21 -17.78 29.12
C THR A 221 8.25 -16.72 29.63
N MET A 222 6.94 -16.99 29.61
CA MET A 222 5.93 -16.08 30.13
C MET A 222 6.00 -15.99 31.65
N ALA A 223 6.17 -17.11 32.34
CA ALA A 223 6.35 -17.12 33.79
C ALA A 223 7.59 -16.32 34.19
N TYR A 224 8.70 -16.46 33.46
CA TYR A 224 9.89 -15.65 33.66
C TYR A 224 9.63 -14.16 33.40
N ALA A 225 9.02 -13.82 32.27
CA ALA A 225 8.73 -12.43 31.90
C ALA A 225 7.84 -11.71 32.93
N LEU A 226 6.81 -12.41 33.41
CA LEU A 226 5.91 -11.90 34.45
C LEU A 226 6.62 -11.77 35.81
N TYR A 227 7.54 -12.67 36.14
CA TYR A 227 8.34 -12.58 37.36
C TYR A 227 9.31 -11.38 37.32
N ASP A 228 9.96 -11.18 36.18
CA ASP A 228 10.95 -10.10 35.99
C ASP A 228 10.28 -8.73 36.00
N ASN A 229 9.27 -8.51 35.14
CA ASN A 229 8.58 -7.23 35.01
C ASN A 229 7.12 -7.44 34.55
N TRP A 230 6.20 -7.65 35.50
CA TRP A 230 4.80 -7.95 35.19
C TRP A 230 4.08 -6.80 34.46
N GLU A 231 4.31 -5.54 34.85
CA GLU A 231 3.67 -4.36 34.23
C GLU A 231 4.08 -4.24 32.75
N LEU A 232 5.38 -4.28 32.47
CA LEU A 232 5.92 -4.21 31.11
C LEU A 232 5.44 -5.39 30.25
N THR A 233 5.40 -6.59 30.82
CA THR A 233 4.98 -7.79 30.10
C THR A 233 3.49 -7.73 29.74
N LEU A 234 2.62 -7.38 30.69
CA LEU A 234 1.18 -7.29 30.43
C LEU A 234 0.84 -6.15 29.46
N THR A 235 1.40 -4.96 29.67
CA THR A 235 1.21 -3.83 28.75
C THR A 235 1.72 -4.16 27.35
N GLY A 236 2.90 -4.77 27.25
CA GLY A 236 3.47 -5.24 25.98
C GLY A 236 2.57 -6.25 25.26
N ILE A 237 2.01 -7.25 25.97
CA ILE A 237 1.09 -8.23 25.38
C ILE A 237 -0.19 -7.57 24.88
N ILE A 238 -0.79 -6.67 25.67
CA ILE A 238 -2.02 -5.97 25.30
C ILE A 238 -1.79 -5.10 24.06
N ILE A 239 -0.73 -4.27 24.08
CA ILE A 239 -0.38 -3.40 22.96
C ILE A 239 -0.09 -4.23 21.71
N LEU A 240 0.73 -5.28 21.83
CA LEU A 240 1.08 -6.14 20.70
C LEU A 240 -0.14 -6.86 20.13
N PHE A 241 -1.04 -7.36 20.98
CA PHE A 241 -2.29 -7.96 20.54
C PHE A 241 -3.18 -6.97 19.77
N LEU A 242 -3.33 -5.74 20.27
CA LEU A 242 -4.10 -4.69 19.61
C LEU A 242 -3.48 -4.31 18.26
N VAL A 243 -2.15 -4.14 18.21
CA VAL A 243 -1.42 -3.83 16.98
C VAL A 243 -1.56 -4.95 15.94
N LEU A 244 -1.37 -6.21 16.33
CA LEU A 244 -1.53 -7.34 15.41
C LEU A 244 -2.96 -7.48 14.90
N THR A 245 -3.95 -7.24 15.76
CA THR A 245 -5.36 -7.23 15.39
C THR A 245 -5.65 -6.11 14.37
N LEU A 246 -5.17 -4.89 14.64
CA LEU A 246 -5.32 -3.75 13.75
C LEU A 246 -4.66 -4.00 12.39
N ILE A 247 -3.43 -4.52 12.37
CA ILE A 247 -2.72 -4.91 11.14
C ILE A 247 -3.52 -5.97 10.38
N GLY A 248 -4.12 -6.94 11.08
CA GLY A 248 -5.00 -7.96 10.50
C GLY A 248 -6.21 -7.34 9.80
N ILE A 249 -6.88 -6.38 10.46
CA ILE A 249 -8.03 -5.65 9.90
C ILE A 249 -7.61 -4.82 8.68
N ILE A 250 -6.52 -4.06 8.78
CA ILE A 250 -5.99 -3.26 7.66
C ILE A 250 -5.63 -4.16 6.47
N LYS A 251 -4.98 -5.31 6.73
CA LYS A 251 -4.65 -6.28 5.68
C LYS A 251 -5.91 -6.81 5.00
N LYS A 252 -6.94 -7.18 5.76
CA LYS A 252 -8.23 -7.64 5.21
C LYS A 252 -8.90 -6.54 4.40
N LEU A 253 -8.96 -5.32 4.94
CA LEU A 253 -9.47 -4.14 4.27
C LEU A 253 -8.80 -3.92 2.92
N LEU A 254 -7.47 -3.93 2.85
CA LEU A 254 -6.70 -3.68 1.63
C LEU A 254 -6.70 -4.84 0.62
N THR A 255 -7.10 -6.05 1.02
CA THR A 255 -7.04 -7.24 0.16
C THR A 255 -8.43 -7.76 -0.21
N SER A 256 -8.93 -8.76 0.49
CA SER A 256 -10.15 -9.49 0.12
C SER A 256 -11.41 -8.64 0.23
N VAL A 257 -11.51 -7.83 1.28
CA VAL A 257 -12.68 -6.98 1.54
C VAL A 257 -12.84 -5.93 0.44
N ASN A 258 -11.76 -5.24 0.07
CA ASN A 258 -11.80 -4.28 -1.04
C ASN A 258 -12.04 -4.97 -2.39
N LYS A 259 -11.48 -6.17 -2.61
CA LYS A 259 -11.73 -6.94 -3.83
C LYS A 259 -13.22 -7.28 -3.97
N GLU A 260 -13.85 -7.82 -2.93
CA GLU A 260 -15.27 -8.21 -2.95
C GLU A 260 -16.22 -7.00 -2.97
N ALA A 261 -15.87 -5.91 -2.27
CA ALA A 261 -16.66 -4.69 -2.27
C ALA A 261 -16.62 -3.96 -3.62
N LEU A 262 -15.50 -4.00 -4.35
CA LEU A 262 -15.32 -3.31 -5.63
C LEU A 262 -15.59 -4.18 -6.86
N GLN A 263 -15.91 -5.47 -6.71
CA GLN A 263 -16.18 -6.36 -7.83
C GLN A 263 -17.64 -6.77 -7.89
N ASP A 264 -18.25 -6.65 -9.06
CA ASP A 264 -19.63 -7.07 -9.31
C ASP A 264 -19.69 -8.01 -10.51
N ASP A 265 -20.59 -8.99 -10.41
CA ASP A 265 -20.90 -9.90 -11.50
C ASP A 265 -22.02 -9.31 -12.36
N LEU A 266 -21.68 -8.96 -13.61
CA LEU A 266 -22.61 -8.44 -14.59
C LEU A 266 -22.88 -9.48 -15.66
N LYS A 267 -24.09 -9.47 -16.22
CA LYS A 267 -24.37 -10.24 -17.43
C LYS A 267 -23.58 -9.69 -18.61
N ILE A 268 -23.14 -10.53 -19.54
CA ILE A 268 -22.37 -10.08 -20.72
C ILE A 268 -23.15 -9.05 -21.56
N LYS A 269 -24.49 -9.15 -21.60
CA LYS A 269 -25.36 -8.15 -22.26
C LYS A 269 -25.34 -6.77 -21.60
N GLY A 270 -24.99 -6.70 -20.31
CA GLY A 270 -24.91 -5.47 -19.53
C GLY A 270 -23.55 -4.79 -19.55
N LEU A 271 -22.55 -5.37 -20.24
CA LEU A 271 -21.21 -4.80 -20.35
C LEU A 271 -21.24 -3.52 -21.18
N LYS A 272 -20.54 -2.49 -20.70
CA LYS A 272 -20.37 -1.21 -21.38
C LYS A 272 -18.89 -0.94 -21.62
N GLU A 273 -18.61 -0.11 -22.62
CA GLU A 273 -17.25 0.37 -22.90
C GLU A 273 -16.64 1.02 -21.65
N GLY A 274 -15.37 0.74 -21.40
CA GLY A 274 -14.63 1.26 -20.24
C GLY A 274 -14.80 0.46 -18.94
N MET A 275 -15.68 -0.54 -18.88
CA MET A 275 -15.73 -1.47 -17.75
C MET A 275 -14.42 -2.26 -17.64
N ILE A 276 -13.86 -2.40 -16.44
CA ILE A 276 -12.57 -3.08 -16.24
C ILE A 276 -12.82 -4.53 -15.85
N SER A 277 -12.25 -5.49 -16.59
CA SER A 277 -12.35 -6.90 -16.22
C SER A 277 -11.59 -7.18 -14.91
N ALA A 278 -12.21 -7.97 -14.02
CA ALA A 278 -11.58 -8.39 -12.78
C ALA A 278 -10.42 -9.38 -13.02
N TYR A 279 -10.49 -10.18 -14.10
CA TYR A 279 -9.57 -11.28 -14.40
C TYR A 279 -9.13 -11.22 -15.86
N SER A 280 -7.91 -11.68 -16.15
CA SER A 280 -7.44 -11.69 -17.54
C SER A 280 -8.02 -12.90 -18.27
N LEU A 281 -8.50 -12.71 -19.50
CA LEU A 281 -9.01 -13.79 -20.35
C LEU A 281 -7.90 -14.24 -21.30
N TYR A 282 -7.55 -15.52 -21.25
CA TYR A 282 -6.57 -16.13 -22.15
C TYR A 282 -7.22 -17.17 -23.04
N GLU A 283 -6.67 -17.34 -24.24
CA GLU A 283 -7.00 -18.40 -25.17
C GLU A 283 -5.82 -19.38 -25.28
N ARG A 284 -6.09 -20.67 -25.04
CA ARG A 284 -5.14 -21.78 -25.21
C ARG A 284 -5.81 -22.89 -26.00
N GLU A 285 -5.23 -23.26 -27.15
CA GLU A 285 -5.68 -24.39 -27.97
C GLU A 285 -7.19 -24.37 -28.32
N GLY A 286 -7.79 -23.18 -28.40
CA GLY A 286 -9.21 -22.99 -28.71
C GLY A 286 -10.16 -22.97 -27.49
N GLU A 287 -9.64 -23.19 -26.28
CA GLU A 287 -10.35 -23.01 -25.02
C GLU A 287 -10.03 -21.64 -24.38
N TYR A 288 -11.03 -21.06 -23.73
CA TYR A 288 -10.95 -19.75 -23.08
C TYR A 288 -11.06 -19.92 -21.58
N TYR A 289 -10.14 -19.34 -20.83
CA TYR A 289 -10.18 -19.39 -19.37
C TYR A 289 -9.80 -18.05 -18.73
N PHE A 290 -10.41 -17.80 -17.57
CA PHE A 290 -10.11 -16.64 -16.74
C PHE A 290 -8.95 -16.95 -15.80
N ASP A 291 -7.94 -16.08 -15.83
CA ASP A 291 -6.81 -16.12 -14.91
C ASP A 291 -7.17 -15.37 -13.63
N GLU A 292 -7.68 -16.12 -12.67
CA GLU A 292 -8.04 -15.60 -11.34
C GLU A 292 -6.84 -15.43 -10.41
N GLU A 293 -5.68 -15.99 -10.78
CA GLU A 293 -4.46 -15.96 -9.98
C GLU A 293 -3.70 -14.63 -10.11
N GLY A 294 -3.45 -13.99 -8.97
CA GLY A 294 -2.64 -12.78 -8.91
C GLY A 294 -1.15 -13.03 -9.19
N VAL A 295 -0.42 -11.98 -9.57
CA VAL A 295 1.03 -12.04 -9.84
C VAL A 295 1.82 -12.67 -8.67
N LEU A 296 1.41 -12.36 -7.43
CA LEU A 296 2.07 -12.88 -6.23
C LEU A 296 1.85 -14.38 -6.00
N SER A 297 0.66 -14.92 -6.35
CA SER A 297 0.39 -16.37 -6.24
C SER A 297 1.20 -17.16 -7.25
N LYS A 298 1.39 -16.59 -8.46
CA LYS A 298 2.26 -17.16 -9.51
C LYS A 298 3.73 -17.17 -9.11
N ILE A 299 4.22 -16.10 -8.47
CA ILE A 299 5.57 -16.07 -7.91
C ILE A 299 5.73 -17.17 -6.85
N LYS A 300 4.74 -17.32 -5.96
CA LYS A 300 4.77 -18.33 -4.90
C LYS A 300 4.70 -19.76 -5.47
N SER A 301 3.88 -20.01 -6.47
CA SER A 301 3.74 -21.33 -7.09
C SER A 301 4.98 -21.71 -7.92
N SER A 302 5.57 -20.74 -8.62
CA SER A 302 6.82 -20.92 -9.38
C SER A 302 8.02 -21.14 -8.47
N ALA A 303 8.13 -20.37 -7.38
CA ALA A 303 9.17 -20.57 -6.36
C ALA A 303 9.05 -21.95 -5.69
N LYS A 304 7.83 -22.47 -5.50
CA LYS A 304 7.59 -23.81 -4.94
C LYS A 304 7.92 -24.94 -5.93
N LYS A 305 7.85 -24.67 -7.24
CA LYS A 305 8.15 -25.62 -8.31
C LYS A 305 9.62 -25.61 -8.77
N GLY A 306 10.43 -24.67 -8.28
CA GLY A 306 11.85 -24.55 -8.65
C GLY A 306 12.08 -24.08 -10.09
N ASP A 307 11.04 -23.56 -10.74
CA ASP A 307 11.10 -23.09 -12.11
C ASP A 307 11.10 -21.56 -12.15
N LEU A 308 12.25 -20.98 -12.52
CA LEU A 308 12.45 -19.54 -12.63
C LEU A 308 11.78 -18.96 -13.89
N THR A 309 11.29 -19.81 -14.80
CA THR A 309 10.58 -19.37 -16.02
C THR A 309 9.09 -19.08 -15.78
N GLY A 310 8.53 -19.46 -14.63
CA GLY A 310 7.14 -19.17 -14.23
C GLY A 310 6.82 -17.69 -13.94
N MET A 311 7.77 -16.78 -14.18
CA MET A 311 7.50 -15.34 -14.32
C MET A 311 6.82 -15.00 -15.66
N SER A 312 6.88 -15.89 -16.65
CA SER A 312 6.23 -15.68 -17.94
C SER A 312 4.72 -15.74 -17.80
N MET A 313 4.05 -14.85 -18.54
CA MET A 313 2.59 -14.79 -18.66
C MET A 313 2.01 -16.19 -18.85
N PRO A 314 0.81 -16.49 -18.31
CA PRO A 314 0.20 -17.80 -18.47
C PRO A 314 0.15 -18.19 -19.96
N GLU A 315 0.38 -19.48 -20.24
CA GLU A 315 0.47 -20.00 -21.60
C GLU A 315 -0.84 -19.78 -22.36
N GLY A 316 -0.82 -18.85 -23.32
CA GLY A 316 -1.99 -18.52 -24.14
C GLY A 316 -1.92 -17.11 -24.69
N LYS A 317 -2.77 -16.82 -25.68
CA LYS A 317 -2.91 -15.47 -26.23
C LYS A 317 -3.78 -14.64 -25.29
N LEU A 318 -3.28 -13.52 -24.79
CA LEU A 318 -4.08 -12.58 -23.99
C LEU A 318 -5.17 -11.96 -24.88
N ILE A 319 -6.43 -12.16 -24.50
CA ILE A 319 -7.59 -11.65 -25.22
C ILE A 319 -8.13 -10.39 -24.53
N ILE A 320 -8.27 -10.43 -23.20
CA ILE A 320 -8.71 -9.29 -22.38
C ILE A 320 -7.80 -9.18 -21.17
N GLY A 321 -7.21 -8.00 -20.97
CA GLY A 321 -6.39 -7.70 -19.80
C GLY A 321 -7.18 -7.02 -18.68
N THR A 322 -6.60 -7.01 -17.48
CA THR A 322 -7.12 -6.32 -16.28
C THR A 322 -6.68 -4.86 -16.18
N LEU A 323 -6.03 -4.32 -17.23
CA LEU A 323 -5.52 -2.95 -17.22
C LEU A 323 -6.66 -1.94 -17.17
N ALA A 324 -6.40 -0.80 -16.50
CA ALA A 324 -7.37 0.26 -16.25
C ALA A 324 -7.92 0.97 -17.51
N ALA A 325 -7.47 0.60 -18.70
CA ALA A 325 -8.04 1.08 -19.96
C ALA A 325 -9.47 0.54 -20.22
N GLY A 326 -9.85 -0.57 -19.57
CA GLY A 326 -11.20 -1.15 -19.67
C GLY A 326 -11.46 -1.92 -20.97
N LEU A 327 -12.70 -2.40 -21.12
CA LEU A 327 -13.18 -3.15 -22.27
C LEU A 327 -13.45 -2.21 -23.46
N THR A 328 -12.91 -2.56 -24.64
CA THR A 328 -13.26 -1.90 -25.89
C THR A 328 -14.57 -2.46 -26.48
N PRO A 329 -15.24 -1.74 -27.41
CA PRO A 329 -16.43 -2.26 -28.09
C PRO A 329 -16.18 -3.61 -28.80
N ASP A 330 -14.98 -3.81 -29.33
CA ASP A 330 -14.61 -5.06 -29.98
C ASP A 330 -14.40 -6.21 -28.98
N ASN A 331 -13.86 -5.91 -27.79
CA ASN A 331 -13.80 -6.89 -26.70
C ASN A 331 -15.21 -7.33 -26.27
N ILE A 332 -16.17 -6.40 -26.19
CA ILE A 332 -17.55 -6.71 -25.79
C ILE A 332 -18.23 -7.61 -26.83
N LYS A 333 -18.07 -7.30 -28.13
CA LYS A 333 -18.58 -8.15 -29.21
C LYS A 333 -17.99 -9.55 -29.17
N LEU A 334 -16.69 -9.65 -28.90
CA LEU A 334 -16.00 -10.93 -28.77
C LEU A 334 -16.57 -11.74 -27.59
N LEU A 335 -16.76 -11.12 -26.42
CA LEU A 335 -17.37 -11.77 -25.25
C LEU A 335 -18.80 -12.25 -25.54
N MET A 336 -19.60 -11.44 -26.24
CA MET A 336 -20.95 -11.86 -26.66
C MET A 336 -20.90 -13.09 -27.56
N LYS A 337 -19.99 -13.11 -28.54
CA LYS A 337 -19.80 -14.25 -29.43
C LYS A 337 -19.36 -15.51 -28.68
N LEU A 338 -18.39 -15.39 -27.77
CA LEU A 338 -17.89 -16.52 -26.98
C LEU A 338 -18.97 -17.12 -26.06
N ARG A 339 -19.83 -16.27 -25.50
CA ARG A 339 -21.00 -16.72 -24.74
C ARG A 339 -22.00 -17.45 -25.64
N ASP A 340 -22.31 -16.89 -26.81
CA ASP A 340 -23.27 -17.50 -27.73
C ASP A 340 -22.76 -18.85 -28.27
N GLU A 341 -21.44 -19.02 -28.37
CA GLU A 341 -20.77 -20.28 -28.66
C GLU A 341 -20.68 -21.25 -27.45
N GLY A 342 -21.15 -20.84 -26.27
CA GLY A 342 -21.11 -21.66 -25.04
C GLY A 342 -19.71 -21.84 -24.44
N LYS A 343 -18.72 -21.06 -24.87
CA LYS A 343 -17.33 -21.17 -24.42
C LYS A 343 -17.05 -20.46 -23.09
N ILE A 344 -17.92 -19.54 -22.69
CA ILE A 344 -17.84 -18.80 -21.42
C ILE A 344 -19.24 -18.68 -20.80
N GLU A 345 -19.29 -18.53 -19.48
CA GLU A 345 -20.54 -18.28 -18.74
C GLU A 345 -21.11 -16.89 -19.06
N ASP A 346 -22.43 -16.69 -18.87
CA ASP A 346 -23.08 -15.38 -19.09
C ASP A 346 -22.78 -14.35 -17.97
N SER A 347 -22.05 -14.76 -16.92
CA SER A 347 -21.53 -13.91 -15.84
C SER A 347 -20.12 -13.41 -16.18
N PHE A 348 -19.92 -12.10 -16.04
CA PHE A 348 -18.62 -11.46 -16.23
C PHE A 348 -18.32 -10.52 -15.06
N ARG A 349 -17.22 -10.79 -14.36
CA ARG A 349 -16.83 -10.04 -13.17
C ARG A 349 -16.10 -8.75 -13.54
N VAL A 350 -16.66 -7.62 -13.13
CA VAL A 350 -16.16 -6.27 -13.42
C VAL A 350 -15.65 -5.62 -12.14
N LYS A 351 -14.50 -4.95 -12.22
CA LYS A 351 -13.92 -4.16 -11.13
C LYS A 351 -14.35 -2.70 -11.26
N ARG A 352 -14.87 -2.12 -10.17
CA ARG A 352 -15.09 -0.68 -10.02
C ARG A 352 -13.73 0.01 -9.81
N GLY A 353 -13.39 0.95 -10.69
CA GLY A 353 -12.26 1.85 -10.48
C GLY A 353 -12.58 2.84 -9.37
N VAL A 354 -11.69 2.99 -8.40
CA VAL A 354 -11.78 4.05 -7.38
C VAL A 354 -10.77 5.13 -7.75
N PRO A 355 -11.18 6.40 -7.92
CA PRO A 355 -10.26 7.47 -8.23
C PRO A 355 -9.30 7.68 -7.05
N PHE A 356 -8.00 7.59 -7.32
CA PHE A 356 -6.95 7.72 -6.30
C PHE A 356 -6.34 9.13 -6.25
N ALA A 357 -6.48 9.94 -7.30
CA ALA A 357 -6.00 11.32 -7.31
C ALA A 357 -6.55 12.21 -6.17
N PRO A 358 -7.81 12.08 -5.71
CA PRO A 358 -8.30 12.80 -4.54
C PRO A 358 -7.49 12.47 -3.26
N ALA A 359 -7.07 11.22 -3.10
CA ALA A 359 -6.22 10.80 -1.98
C ALA A 359 -4.79 11.34 -2.11
N ILE A 360 -4.29 11.48 -3.34
CA ILE A 360 -3.02 12.15 -3.61
C ILE A 360 -3.09 13.61 -3.16
N LEU A 361 -4.17 14.32 -3.49
CA LEU A 361 -4.40 15.70 -3.04
C LEU A 361 -4.47 15.80 -1.51
N ILE A 362 -5.29 14.96 -0.86
CA ILE A 362 -5.43 14.97 0.61
C ILE A 362 -4.09 14.65 1.28
N GLY A 363 -3.38 13.64 0.79
CA GLY A 363 -2.05 13.27 1.27
C GLY A 363 -1.04 14.40 1.13
N LEU A 364 -1.04 15.13 0.01
CA LEU A 364 -0.21 16.32 -0.18
C LEU A 364 -0.53 17.40 0.85
N LEU A 365 -1.81 17.74 1.05
CA LEU A 365 -2.24 18.76 2.01
C LEU A 365 -1.82 18.39 3.45
N ILE A 366 -2.01 17.12 3.84
CA ILE A 366 -1.56 16.61 5.13
C ILE A 366 -0.04 16.74 5.27
N SER A 367 0.72 16.38 4.22
CA SER A 367 2.19 16.48 4.22
C SER A 367 2.68 17.92 4.37
N LEU A 368 1.94 18.89 3.82
CA LEU A 368 2.28 20.30 3.91
C LEU A 368 1.92 20.94 5.25
N ILE A 369 0.80 20.53 5.86
CA ILE A 369 0.26 21.14 7.09
C ILE A 369 0.76 20.41 8.34
N LEU A 370 0.60 19.08 8.37
CA LEU A 370 0.93 18.24 9.53
C LEU A 370 2.33 17.62 9.39
N GLY A 371 2.78 17.36 8.17
CA GLY A 371 3.99 16.58 7.90
C GLY A 371 3.67 15.09 7.79
N ASP A 372 4.57 14.25 8.25
CA ASP A 372 4.46 12.80 8.07
C ASP A 372 3.60 12.12 9.13
N LEU A 373 2.45 11.55 8.73
CA LEU A 373 1.52 10.91 9.65
C LEU A 373 2.13 9.70 10.37
N ALA A 374 2.98 8.92 9.71
CA ALA A 374 3.60 7.76 10.33
C ALA A 374 4.55 8.18 11.46
N PHE A 375 5.33 9.25 11.22
CA PHE A 375 6.17 9.84 12.26
C PHE A 375 5.37 10.51 13.39
N ILE A 376 4.22 11.12 13.08
CA ILE A 376 3.34 11.69 14.11
C ILE A 376 2.83 10.58 15.03
N VAL A 377 2.33 9.49 14.45
CA VAL A 377 1.89 8.31 15.22
C VAL A 377 3.04 7.74 16.05
N LEU A 378 4.24 7.62 15.47
CA LEU A 378 5.43 7.14 16.20
C LEU A 378 5.77 8.03 17.41
N ARG A 379 5.78 9.35 17.23
CA ARG A 379 6.06 10.30 18.32
C ARG A 379 4.98 10.27 19.39
N LEU A 380 3.71 10.13 19.01
CA LEU A 380 2.63 9.97 19.96
C LEU A 380 2.82 8.71 20.80
N ILE A 381 3.12 7.57 20.18
CA ILE A 381 3.41 6.32 20.90
C ILE A 381 4.57 6.51 21.88
N GLN A 382 5.66 7.14 21.45
CA GLN A 382 6.82 7.42 22.30
C GLN A 382 6.52 8.38 23.46
N SER A 383 5.49 9.23 23.36
CA SER A 383 5.10 10.12 24.45
C SER A 383 4.32 9.41 25.57
N PHE A 384 3.80 8.20 25.30
CA PHE A 384 3.09 7.37 26.27
C PHE A 384 3.96 6.29 26.93
N THR A 385 5.19 6.10 26.44
CA THR A 385 6.22 5.21 27.01
C THR A 385 7.26 6.04 27.73
#